data_AF-A0A851CKX1-F1
#
_entry.id   AF-A0A851CKX1-F1
#
_cell.length_a   1.000
_cell.length_b   1.000
_cell.length_c   1.000
_cell.angle_alpha   90.00
_cell.angle_beta   90.00
_cell.angle_gamma   90.00
#
_symmetry.space_group_name_H-M   'P 1'
#
loop_
_entity.id
_entity.type
_entity.pdbx_description
1 polymer ?
#
loop_
_entity_poly.entity_id
_entity_poly.type
_entity_poly.pdbx_seq_one_letter_code
_entity_poly.pdbx_strand_id
1 'polypeptide(L)'
;AAPAEAVSFGVKHTEGVSVDVVSREGAEGECVPSSGTRWPLEEGTVLRLSMSQASSEVNDNKVTVSFYGEQGKPINQAGVFLTGIGISLDVDADQDGVVERNSPNKASWTWGPEGHGAILLVSCDRHIP
;
A
#
# COMPACT_ATOMS: atom_id res chain seq x y z
N ALA A 1 -13.91 15.11 5.54
CA ALA A 1 -13.64 15.55 4.15
C ALA A 1 -14.94 15.77 3.38
N ALA A 2 -15.92 14.87 3.54
CA ALA A 2 -17.26 15.09 3.00
C ALA A 2 -17.94 16.31 3.65
N PRO A 3 -18.62 17.17 2.87
CA PRO A 3 -19.57 18.16 3.38
C PRO A 3 -20.78 17.51 4.08
N ALA A 4 -21.51 18.28 4.88
CA ALA A 4 -22.66 17.78 5.65
C ALA A 4 -23.81 17.30 4.76
N GLU A 5 -23.94 17.88 3.57
CA GLU A 5 -24.98 17.61 2.58
C GLU A 5 -24.61 16.50 1.57
N ALA A 6 -23.47 15.85 1.75
CA ALA A 6 -23.04 14.73 0.91
C ALA A 6 -23.79 13.44 1.26
N VAL A 7 -24.34 12.76 0.25
CA VAL A 7 -25.05 11.49 0.40
C VAL A 7 -24.34 10.32 -0.30
N SER A 8 -23.49 10.61 -1.28
CA SER A 8 -22.72 9.60 -2.00
C SER A 8 -21.36 10.15 -2.43
N PHE A 9 -20.46 9.24 -2.80
CA PHE A 9 -19.15 9.59 -3.32
C PHE A 9 -18.80 8.75 -4.55
N GLY A 10 -17.92 9.29 -5.38
CA GLY A 10 -17.31 8.59 -6.51
C GLY A 10 -15.80 8.74 -6.44
N VAL A 11 -15.08 7.75 -6.96
CA VAL A 11 -13.62 7.69 -6.88
C VAL A 11 -13.02 7.65 -8.28
N LYS A 12 -11.95 8.41 -8.48
CA LYS A 12 -11.06 8.31 -9.64
C LYS A 12 -9.64 8.15 -9.14
N HIS A 13 -8.84 7.32 -9.79
CA HIS A 13 -7.46 7.10 -9.42
C HIS A 13 -6.56 6.95 -10.66
N THR A 14 -5.26 7.14 -10.47
CA THR A 14 -4.24 6.82 -11.48
C THR A 14 -4.04 5.29 -11.59
N GLU A 15 -3.46 4.84 -12.70
CA GLU A 15 -3.22 3.41 -12.98
C GLU A 15 -2.34 2.72 -11.92
N GLY A 16 -1.36 3.44 -11.37
CA GLY A 16 -0.44 2.91 -10.34
C GLY A 16 -1.06 2.69 -8.96
N VAL A 17 -2.36 2.97 -8.79
CA VAL A 17 -3.09 2.78 -7.52
C VAL A 17 -4.30 1.89 -7.77
N SER A 18 -4.46 0.86 -6.94
CA SER A 18 -5.70 0.10 -6.82
C SER A 18 -6.52 0.62 -5.65
N VAL A 19 -7.83 0.73 -5.83
CA VAL A 19 -8.75 1.24 -4.81
C VAL A 19 -9.88 0.26 -4.58
N ASP A 20 -10.08 -0.13 -3.33
CA ASP A 20 -11.25 -0.90 -2.90
C ASP A 20 -12.13 -0.04 -1.98
N VAL A 21 -13.44 -0.13 -2.16
CA VAL A 21 -14.43 0.38 -1.21
C VAL A 21 -14.78 -0.73 -0.24
N VAL A 22 -14.51 -0.51 1.04
CA VAL A 22 -14.78 -1.48 2.11
C VAL A 22 -15.87 -0.91 3.01
N SER A 23 -17.01 -1.60 3.08
CA SER A 23 -18.09 -1.27 4.01
C SER A 23 -17.94 -2.05 5.31
N ARG A 24 -18.56 -1.57 6.39
CA ARG A 24 -18.48 -2.21 7.71
C ARG A 24 -19.09 -3.62 7.74
N GLU A 25 -20.05 -3.90 6.87
CA GLU A 25 -20.80 -5.16 6.82
C GLU A 25 -20.22 -6.16 5.80
N GLY A 26 -19.35 -5.72 4.89
CA GLY A 26 -18.70 -6.55 3.88
C GLY A 26 -17.21 -6.78 4.19
N ALA A 27 -16.83 -8.03 4.46
CA ALA A 27 -15.42 -8.40 4.65
C ALA A 27 -14.60 -8.33 3.33
N GLU A 28 -15.29 -8.40 2.19
CA GLU A 28 -14.70 -8.31 0.86
C GLU A 28 -14.97 -6.91 0.28
N GLY A 29 -13.90 -6.17 -0.03
CA GLY A 29 -14.00 -4.84 -0.62
C GLY A 29 -14.38 -4.91 -2.10
N GLU A 30 -15.19 -3.95 -2.55
CA GLU A 30 -15.51 -3.80 -3.97
C GLU A 30 -14.40 -3.02 -4.68
N CYS A 31 -13.75 -3.63 -5.67
CA CYS A 31 -12.77 -2.95 -6.50
C CYS A 31 -13.44 -1.86 -7.33
N VAL A 32 -12.90 -0.64 -7.26
CA VAL A 32 -13.40 0.54 -7.98
C VAL A 32 -13.08 0.37 -9.48
N PRO A 33 -14.09 0.34 -10.37
CA PRO A 33 -13.84 0.39 -11.80
C PRO A 33 -13.40 1.78 -12.24
N SER A 34 -12.73 1.85 -13.40
CA SER A 34 -12.05 3.05 -13.91
C SER A 34 -12.94 4.29 -14.11
N SER A 35 -14.27 4.17 -14.17
CA SER A 35 -15.16 5.33 -13.98
C SER A 35 -16.65 4.97 -13.80
N GLY A 36 -17.40 5.85 -13.14
CA GLY A 36 -18.87 5.94 -13.25
C GLY A 36 -19.65 5.45 -12.04
N THR A 37 -19.05 4.57 -11.23
CA THR A 37 -19.70 4.03 -10.03
C THR A 37 -19.72 5.06 -8.90
N ARG A 38 -20.84 5.10 -8.18
CA ARG A 38 -21.03 5.89 -6.97
C ARG A 38 -21.40 4.96 -5.83
N TRP A 39 -20.87 5.25 -4.65
CA TRP A 39 -21.14 4.52 -3.43
C TRP A 39 -21.86 5.42 -2.44
N PRO A 40 -22.76 4.87 -1.62
CA PRO A 40 -23.41 5.63 -0.56
C PRO A 40 -22.36 6.08 0.48
N LEU A 41 -22.54 7.29 1.00
CA LEU A 41 -21.68 7.82 2.05
C LEU A 41 -22.23 7.35 3.40
N GLU A 42 -21.73 6.21 3.87
CA GLU A 42 -22.18 5.55 5.10
C GLU A 42 -21.09 5.54 6.16
N GLU A 43 -21.50 5.52 7.43
CA GLU A 43 -20.57 5.41 8.55
C GLU A 43 -19.87 4.05 8.52
N GLY A 44 -18.53 4.07 8.56
CA GLY A 44 -17.71 2.86 8.51
C GLY A 44 -17.32 2.42 7.09
N THR A 45 -17.76 3.12 6.05
CA THR A 45 -17.23 2.93 4.69
C THR A 45 -15.87 3.61 4.57
N VAL A 46 -14.85 2.85 4.14
CA VAL A 46 -13.47 3.31 3.97
C VAL A 46 -12.93 2.94 2.60
N LEU A 47 -11.91 3.69 2.15
CA LEU A 47 -11.16 3.38 0.95
C LEU A 47 -9.85 2.69 1.32
N ARG A 48 -9.60 1.50 0.76
CA ARG A 48 -8.31 0.82 0.85
C ARG A 48 -7.52 1.12 -0.41
N LEU A 49 -6.36 1.75 -0.23
CA LEU A 49 -5.46 2.13 -1.31
C LEU A 49 -4.27 1.18 -1.32
N SER A 50 -3.94 0.61 -2.47
CA SER A 50 -2.77 -0.26 -2.64
C SER A 50 -1.96 0.15 -3.86
N MET A 51 -0.64 0.02 -3.78
CA MET A 51 0.30 0.24 -4.88
C MET A 51 1.20 -0.99 -5.00
N SER A 52 1.43 -1.46 -6.22
CA SER A 52 2.27 -2.65 -6.49
C SER A 52 3.67 -2.32 -7.00
N GLN A 53 3.93 -1.05 -7.31
CA GLN A 53 5.19 -0.56 -7.86
C GLN A 53 5.56 0.77 -7.20
N ALA A 54 6.87 1.07 -7.18
CA ALA A 54 7.35 2.37 -6.73
C ALA A 54 7.00 3.46 -7.75
N SER A 55 6.80 4.68 -7.26
CA SER A 55 6.62 5.88 -8.08
C SER A 55 7.88 6.20 -8.88
N SER A 56 7.69 6.70 -10.10
CA SER A 56 8.78 7.25 -10.92
C SER A 56 9.06 8.72 -10.57
N GLU A 57 8.02 9.46 -10.18
CA GLU A 57 8.10 10.89 -9.83
C GLU A 57 7.34 11.18 -8.53
N VAL A 58 7.67 12.28 -7.88
CA VAL A 58 6.95 12.70 -6.67
C VAL A 58 5.50 13.06 -7.03
N ASN A 59 4.54 12.51 -6.29
CA ASN A 59 3.09 12.73 -6.47
C ASN A 59 2.54 12.30 -7.84
N ASP A 60 3.20 11.35 -8.52
CA ASP A 60 2.74 10.78 -9.79
C ASP A 60 1.44 9.97 -9.67
N ASN A 61 1.13 9.52 -8.45
CA ASN A 61 -0.06 8.74 -8.15
C ASN A 61 -1.08 9.56 -7.37
N LYS A 62 -2.35 9.46 -7.75
CA LYS A 62 -3.42 10.27 -7.18
C LYS A 62 -4.71 9.50 -7.07
N VAL A 63 -5.41 9.71 -5.96
CA VAL A 63 -6.81 9.33 -5.77
C VAL A 63 -7.63 10.60 -5.55
N THR A 64 -8.72 10.74 -6.29
CA THR A 64 -9.67 11.85 -6.16
C THR A 64 -11.03 11.29 -5.78
N VAL A 65 -11.53 11.73 -4.63
CA VAL A 65 -12.88 11.43 -4.15
C VAL A 65 -13.76 12.63 -4.45
N SER A 66 -14.83 12.41 -5.20
CA SER A 66 -15.86 13.42 -5.46
C SER A 66 -17.08 13.12 -4.60
N PHE A 67 -17.56 14.12 -3.86
CA PHE A 67 -18.75 14.01 -3.02
C PHE A 67 -19.96 14.60 -3.74
N TYR A 68 -21.12 13.97 -3.59
CA TYR A 68 -22.36 14.35 -4.26
C TYR A 68 -23.48 14.48 -3.23
N GLY A 69 -24.23 15.58 -3.31
CA GLY A 69 -25.53 15.70 -2.66
C GLY A 69 -26.65 15.12 -3.52
N GLU A 70 -27.90 15.30 -3.10
CA GLU A 70 -29.08 14.75 -3.77
C GLU A 70 -29.26 15.24 -5.22
N GLN A 71 -28.80 16.44 -5.53
CA GLN A 71 -28.92 17.05 -6.87
C GLN A 71 -27.97 16.44 -7.91
N GLY A 72 -27.13 15.46 -7.52
CA GLY A 72 -26.35 14.63 -8.43
C GLY A 72 -25.10 15.27 -9.05
N LYS A 73 -24.89 16.57 -8.89
CA LYS A 73 -23.63 17.27 -9.23
C LYS A 73 -22.60 17.12 -8.09
N PRO A 74 -21.29 17.06 -8.39
CA PRO A 74 -20.27 17.08 -7.36
C PRO A 74 -20.35 18.38 -6.55
N ILE A 75 -20.47 18.27 -5.24
CA ILE A 75 -20.54 19.41 -4.31
C ILE A 75 -19.17 19.73 -3.70
N ASN A 76 -18.27 18.74 -3.62
CA ASN A 76 -16.89 18.92 -3.16
C ASN A 76 -15.99 17.78 -3.67
N GLN A 77 -14.68 17.97 -3.61
CA GLN A 77 -13.68 16.96 -3.92
C GLN A 77 -12.56 16.96 -2.88
N ALA A 78 -12.06 15.77 -2.58
CA ALA A 78 -10.84 15.57 -1.80
C ALA A 78 -9.83 14.76 -2.63
N GLY A 79 -8.56 15.13 -2.55
CA GLY A 79 -7.47 14.45 -3.25
C GLY A 79 -6.45 13.88 -2.28
N VAL A 80 -5.97 12.68 -2.56
CA VAL A 80 -4.79 12.09 -1.93
C VAL A 80 -3.74 11.93 -3.03
N PHE A 81 -2.57 12.53 -2.83
CA PHE A 81 -1.41 12.35 -3.69
C PHE A 81 -0.44 11.40 -3.00
N LEU A 82 0.05 10.42 -3.74
CA LEU A 82 0.86 9.32 -3.25
C LEU A 82 2.20 9.32 -3.97
N THR A 83 3.26 9.04 -3.21
CA THR A 83 4.58 8.71 -3.75
C THR A 83 5.00 7.38 -3.13
N GLY A 84 4.97 6.32 -3.93
CA GLY A 84 5.33 4.97 -3.48
C GLY A 84 6.84 4.77 -3.53
N ILE A 85 7.43 4.24 -2.46
CA ILE A 85 8.84 3.83 -2.43
C ILE A 85 8.97 2.41 -1.92
N GLY A 86 9.90 1.64 -2.50
CA GLY A 86 10.26 0.32 -2.01
C GLY A 86 11.45 0.42 -1.06
N ILE A 87 11.28 0.03 0.20
CA ILE A 87 12.37 -0.02 1.19
C ILE A 87 12.51 -1.45 1.67
N SER A 88 13.72 -1.99 1.55
CA SER A 88 14.07 -3.32 2.04
C SER A 88 15.50 -3.31 2.53
N LEU A 89 15.73 -3.76 3.76
CA LEU A 89 17.06 -4.13 4.23
C LEU A 89 17.19 -5.64 4.07
N ASP A 90 18.14 -6.05 3.24
CA ASP A 90 18.29 -7.43 2.79
C ASP A 90 19.62 -8.00 3.29
N VAL A 91 19.59 -9.28 3.62
CA VAL A 91 20.70 -10.07 4.17
C VAL A 91 20.64 -11.46 3.56
N ASP A 92 21.75 -12.20 3.58
CA ASP A 92 21.81 -13.63 3.24
C ASP A 92 21.11 -14.46 4.33
N ALA A 93 19.80 -14.69 4.21
CA ALA A 93 19.03 -15.44 5.22
C ALA A 93 18.88 -16.93 4.89
N ASP A 94 19.16 -17.37 3.66
CA ASP A 94 19.18 -18.80 3.28
C ASP A 94 20.57 -19.45 3.36
N GLN A 95 21.59 -18.67 3.74
CA GLN A 95 22.95 -19.11 4.08
C GLN A 95 23.70 -19.70 2.88
N ASP A 96 23.43 -19.20 1.68
CA ASP A 96 24.13 -19.61 0.46
C ASP A 96 25.36 -18.73 0.13
N GLY A 97 25.58 -17.66 0.90
CA GLY A 97 26.66 -16.70 0.75
C GLY A 97 26.31 -15.46 -0.10
N VAL A 98 25.07 -15.34 -0.58
CA VAL A 98 24.57 -14.24 -1.42
C VAL A 98 23.39 -13.55 -0.73
N VAL A 99 23.35 -12.21 -0.77
CA VAL A 99 22.21 -11.48 -0.21
C VAL A 99 21.00 -11.61 -1.14
N GLU A 100 19.94 -12.26 -0.67
CA GLU A 100 18.69 -12.41 -1.41
C GLU A 100 17.74 -11.22 -1.21
N ARG A 101 16.95 -10.91 -2.25
CA ARG A 101 16.04 -9.77 -2.23
C ARG A 101 14.80 -10.06 -1.39
N ASN A 102 14.63 -9.29 -0.32
CA ASN A 102 13.47 -9.30 0.58
C ASN A 102 13.00 -10.70 1.01
N SER A 103 13.92 -11.51 1.53
CA SER A 103 13.54 -12.82 2.09
C SER A 103 12.45 -12.70 3.15
N PRO A 104 11.42 -13.57 3.11
CA PRO A 104 10.37 -13.59 4.13
C PRO A 104 10.91 -13.99 5.52
N ASN A 105 12.08 -14.64 5.55
CA ASN A 105 12.68 -15.20 6.76
C ASN A 105 13.69 -14.28 7.43
N LYS A 106 14.09 -13.18 6.78
CA LYS A 106 15.17 -12.27 7.21
C LYS A 106 14.97 -11.60 8.58
N ALA A 107 13.74 -11.63 9.11
CA ALA A 107 13.39 -11.04 10.40
C ALA A 107 13.53 -12.01 11.60
N SER A 108 13.98 -13.24 11.37
CA SER A 108 14.07 -14.27 12.40
C SER A 108 15.24 -15.22 12.15
N TRP A 109 15.65 -15.92 13.21
CA TRP A 109 16.78 -16.84 13.16
C TRP A 109 16.40 -18.19 13.78
N THR A 110 16.61 -19.28 13.06
CA THR A 110 16.20 -20.63 13.48
C THR A 110 17.32 -21.64 13.26
N TRP A 111 17.43 -22.60 14.19
CA TRP A 111 18.36 -23.72 14.07
C TRP A 111 17.80 -24.83 13.18
N GLY A 112 18.69 -25.60 12.56
CA GLY A 112 18.37 -26.87 11.88
C GLY A 112 18.68 -26.82 10.38
N PRO A 113 18.55 -27.97 9.68
CA PRO A 113 18.80 -28.05 8.23
C PRO A 113 17.86 -27.17 7.38
N GLU A 114 16.63 -26.94 7.87
CA GLU A 114 15.64 -26.02 7.29
C GLU A 114 15.63 -24.66 8.02
N GLY A 115 16.68 -24.40 8.82
CA GLY A 115 16.86 -23.15 9.53
C GLY A 115 17.18 -22.00 8.57
N HIS A 116 16.99 -20.78 9.05
CA HIS A 116 17.22 -19.56 8.28
C HIS A 116 17.71 -18.44 9.18
N GLY A 117 18.12 -17.35 8.56
CA GLY A 117 18.59 -16.14 9.21
C GLY A 117 20.08 -15.94 8.98
N ALA A 118 20.46 -14.67 8.78
CA ALA A 118 21.83 -14.30 8.49
C ALA A 118 22.78 -14.61 9.65
N ILE A 119 24.02 -14.92 9.30
CA ILE A 119 25.09 -15.24 10.24
C ILE A 119 26.08 -14.06 10.27
N LEU A 120 26.50 -13.68 11.48
CA LEU A 120 27.52 -12.65 11.68
C LEU A 120 28.77 -13.27 12.31
N LEU A 121 29.93 -13.04 11.70
CA LEU A 121 31.21 -13.44 12.26
C LEU A 121 31.83 -12.32 13.09
N VAL A 122 32.50 -12.69 14.17
CA VAL A 122 33.36 -11.75 14.89
C VAL A 122 34.67 -11.60 14.11
N SER A 123 35.01 -10.38 13.69
CA SER A 123 36.32 -10.08 13.10
C SER A 123 37.36 -9.98 14.21
N CYS A 124 38.08 -11.08 14.42
CA CYS A 124 39.17 -11.22 15.40
C CYS A 124 40.56 -11.15 14.76
N ASP A 125 40.62 -10.97 13.45
CA ASP A 125 41.84 -10.86 12.68
C ASP A 125 42.38 -9.42 12.69
N ARG A 126 43.69 -9.29 12.50
CA ARG A 126 44.34 -7.98 12.39
C ARG A 126 44.65 -7.69 10.93
N HIS A 127 43.82 -6.87 10.29
CA HIS A 127 43.98 -6.52 8.88
C HIS A 127 45.20 -5.62 8.59
N ILE A 128 45.66 -4.84 9.57
CA ILE A 128 46.81 -3.93 9.43
C ILE A 128 47.89 -4.32 10.45
N PRO A 129 49.11 -4.69 10.00
CA PRO A 129 50.22 -5.13 10.87
C PRO A 129 50.60 -4.17 12.01
#